data_AF-A0A356TA41-F1
#
_entry.id   AF-A0A356TA41-F1
#
_cell.length_a   1.000
_cell.length_b   1.000
_cell.length_c   1.000
_cell.angle_alpha   90.00
_cell.angle_beta   90.00
_cell.angle_gamma   90.00
#
_symmetry.space_group_name_H-M   'P 1'
#
loop_
_entity.id
_entity.type
_entity.pdbx_description
1 polymer ?
#
loop_
_entity_poly.entity_id
_entity_poly.type
_entity_poly.pdbx_seq_one_letter_code
_entity_poly.pdbx_strand_id
1 'polypeptide(L)'
;RLLFCIKGALHALLHELARRSLALGALTITFELERADPHVERIEPARATRDGLSVLELVRLRLSSLTLASPVERLVLTAEPASLDGTQLALFGGRRKDPEASARAIARLRAAFGDESVTKARLTDGWLPENGWAWEPVAHIDEPRPRPEPARGVLVRRVRPTPEPLPRGADGRPQTRPGLTALTGPYRLQGGWWVREAARDYYFGEREDGALLWLFFDRRRERWFLHGQVD
;
A
#
# COMPACT_ATOMS: atom_id res chain seq x y z
N ARG A 1 22.32 21.66 4.08
CA ARG A 1 22.06 22.68 5.14
C ARG A 1 20.94 22.24 6.08
N LEU A 2 19.74 21.90 5.59
CA LEU A 2 18.61 21.46 6.44
C LEU A 2 18.93 20.26 7.35
N LEU A 3 19.58 19.20 6.83
CA LEU A 3 19.97 18.03 7.63
C LEU A 3 20.85 18.37 8.84
N PHE A 4 21.72 19.39 8.71
CA PHE A 4 22.58 19.83 9.81
C PHE A 4 21.77 20.51 10.92
N CYS A 5 20.83 21.39 10.56
CA CYS A 5 19.93 22.03 11.52
C CYS A 5 19.06 20.99 12.23
N ILE A 6 18.50 20.03 11.47
CA ILE A 6 17.69 18.94 12.00
C ILE A 6 18.50 18.07 12.97
N LYS A 7 19.77 17.75 12.66
CA LYS A 7 20.63 16.99 13.57
C LYS A 7 20.76 17.65 14.95
N GLY A 8 20.98 18.96 14.99
CA GLY A 8 21.10 19.70 16.25
C GLY A 8 19.80 19.68 17.06
N ALA A 9 18.68 20.01 16.42
CA ALA A 9 17.36 20.01 17.06
C ALA A 9 16.92 18.61 17.53
N LEU A 10 17.18 17.58 16.70
CA LEU A 10 16.89 16.18 17.01
C LEU A 10 17.67 15.72 18.25
N HIS A 11 18.93 16.11 18.39
CA HIS A 11 19.72 15.75 19.56
C HIS A 11 19.12 16.29 20.86
N ALA A 12 18.73 17.57 20.88
CA ALA A 12 18.08 18.19 22.05
C ALA A 12 16.73 17.52 22.38
N LEU A 13 15.94 17.21 21.34
CA LEU A 13 14.64 16.56 21.47
C LEU A 13 14.77 15.11 21.99
N LEU A 14 15.73 14.33 21.50
CA LEU A 14 15.99 12.98 22.01
C LEU A 14 16.51 12.99 23.45
N HIS A 15 17.32 13.99 23.82
CA HIS A 15 17.79 14.16 25.18
C HIS A 15 16.63 14.44 26.16
N GLU A 16 15.67 15.27 25.75
CA GLU A 16 14.47 15.54 26.57
C GLU A 16 13.56 14.32 26.71
N LEU A 17 13.37 13.53 25.64
CA LEU A 17 12.66 12.26 25.72
C LEU A 17 13.36 11.28 26.69
N ALA A 18 14.69 11.19 26.62
CA ALA A 18 15.47 10.32 27.49
C ALA A 18 15.35 10.72 28.97
N ARG A 19 15.34 12.03 29.29
CA ARG A 19 15.12 12.54 30.66
C ARG A 19 13.77 12.10 31.24
N ARG A 20 12.77 11.87 30.39
CA ARG A 20 11.43 11.42 30.78
C ARG A 20 11.25 9.90 30.69
N SER A 21 12.33 9.15 30.48
CA SER A 21 12.29 7.70 30.24
C SER A 21 11.43 7.29 29.03
N LEU A 22 11.26 8.18 28.06
CA LEU A 22 10.53 7.94 26.81
C LEU A 22 11.50 7.77 25.64
N ALA A 23 10.98 7.31 24.49
CA ALA A 23 11.70 7.22 23.23
C ALA A 23 10.88 7.87 22.11
N LEU A 24 11.51 8.07 20.96
CA LEU A 24 10.87 8.64 19.79
C LEU A 24 10.07 7.55 19.07
N GLY A 25 8.74 7.65 19.11
CA GLY A 25 7.83 6.80 18.33
C GLY A 25 7.64 7.32 16.91
N ALA A 26 7.48 8.63 16.75
CA ALA A 26 7.48 9.29 15.44
C ALA A 26 8.05 10.72 15.54
N LEU A 27 8.58 11.21 14.43
CA LEU A 27 9.09 12.56 14.27
C LEU A 27 8.30 13.27 13.17
N THR A 28 7.65 14.36 13.54
CA THR A 28 7.03 15.28 12.58
C THR A 28 7.96 16.47 12.37
N ILE A 29 8.30 16.73 11.11
CA ILE A 29 9.13 17.86 10.68
C ILE A 29 8.24 18.80 9.88
N THR A 30 8.01 20.00 10.42
CA THR A 30 7.28 21.06 9.73
C THR A 30 8.28 22.06 9.17
N PHE A 31 8.19 22.30 7.86
CA PHE A 31 8.94 23.31 7.13
C PHE A 31 8.02 24.51 6.90
N GLU A 32 8.24 25.60 7.62
CA GLU A 32 7.57 26.87 7.32
C GLU A 32 8.28 27.51 6.13
N LEU A 33 7.52 27.78 5.07
CA LEU A 33 8.05 28.25 3.79
C LEU A 33 7.74 29.75 3.62
N GLU A 34 8.66 30.50 3.01
CA GLU A 34 8.53 31.96 2.81
C GLU A 34 7.28 32.34 1.98
N ARG A 35 6.95 31.56 0.95
CA ARG A 35 5.96 31.92 -0.08
C ARG A 35 4.94 30.82 -0.37
N ALA A 36 4.81 29.85 0.51
CA ALA A 36 3.93 28.71 0.33
C ALA A 36 3.40 28.24 1.68
N ASP A 37 2.36 27.41 1.64
CA ASP A 37 1.85 26.75 2.83
C ASP A 37 2.94 25.88 3.50
N PRO A 38 2.89 25.71 4.83
CA PRO A 38 3.83 24.85 5.54
C PRO A 38 3.81 23.43 4.96
N HIS A 39 5.00 22.89 4.72
CA HIS A 39 5.15 21.51 4.29
C HIS A 39 5.42 20.63 5.51
N VAL A 40 4.69 19.52 5.65
CA VAL A 40 4.80 18.63 6.81
C VAL A 40 5.28 17.26 6.36
N GLU A 41 6.29 16.76 7.06
CA GLU A 41 6.80 15.40 6.86
C GLU A 41 6.74 14.60 8.16
N ARG A 42 6.22 13.38 8.06
CA ARG A 42 6.20 12.44 9.18
C ARG A 42 7.23 11.33 8.92
N ILE A 43 8.00 11.01 9.94
CA ILE A 43 8.99 9.94 9.90
C ILE A 43 8.77 9.05 11.11
N GLU A 44 8.52 7.77 10.85
CA GLU A 44 8.31 6.77 11.88
C GLU A 44 9.45 5.74 11.85
N PRO A 45 10.28 5.67 12.90
CA PRO A 45 11.25 4.59 13.04
C PRO A 45 10.57 3.22 13.14
N ALA A 46 11.35 2.17 12.87
CA ALA A 46 10.85 0.78 12.94
C ALA A 46 10.27 0.40 14.30
N ARG A 47 10.77 1.02 15.37
CA ARG A 47 10.32 0.92 16.76
C ARG A 47 10.65 2.21 17.48
N ALA A 48 9.98 2.44 18.60
CA ALA A 48 10.34 3.51 19.52
C ALA A 48 11.85 3.47 19.83
N THR A 49 12.58 4.54 19.53
CA THR A 49 14.05 4.53 19.59
C THR A 49 14.61 5.81 20.22
N ARG A 50 15.80 5.67 20.81
CA ARG A 50 16.66 6.78 21.23
C ARG A 50 17.91 6.91 20.35
N ASP A 51 18.06 6.02 19.37
CA ASP A 51 19.19 6.05 18.46
C ASP A 51 19.03 7.17 17.43
N GLY A 52 19.66 8.31 17.71
CA GLY A 52 19.65 9.46 16.84
C GLY A 52 20.30 9.21 15.48
N LEU A 53 21.21 8.25 15.34
CA LEU A 53 21.84 7.93 14.05
C LEU A 53 20.82 7.25 13.13
N SER A 54 20.08 6.25 13.63
CA SER A 54 19.00 5.60 12.88
C SER A 54 17.92 6.59 12.46
N VAL A 55 17.51 7.50 13.34
CA VAL A 55 16.51 8.52 13.00
C VAL A 55 17.05 9.50 11.94
N LEU A 56 18.30 9.95 12.08
CA LEU A 56 18.94 10.85 11.11
C LEU A 56 19.11 10.20 9.73
N GLU A 57 19.33 8.89 9.68
CA GLU A 57 19.33 8.12 8.43
C GLU A 57 17.97 8.24 7.70
N LEU A 58 16.86 8.03 8.42
CA LEU A 58 15.52 8.16 7.86
C LEU A 58 15.21 9.59 7.39
N VAL A 59 15.60 10.59 8.18
CA VAL A 59 15.50 12.01 7.79
C VAL A 59 16.26 12.26 6.49
N ARG A 60 17.49 11.75 6.38
CA ARG A 60 18.29 11.92 5.17
C ARG A 60 17.61 11.28 3.96
N LEU A 61 17.05 10.08 4.10
CA LEU A 61 16.30 9.41 3.03
C LEU A 61 15.11 10.27 2.60
N ARG A 62 14.33 10.79 3.56
CA ARG A 62 13.16 11.60 3.23
C ARG A 62 13.51 12.92 2.55
N LEU A 63 14.54 13.61 3.04
CA LEU A 63 15.02 14.85 2.43
C LEU A 63 15.59 14.63 1.01
N SER A 64 16.00 13.42 0.65
CA SER A 64 16.56 13.14 -0.68
C SER A 64 15.51 13.05 -1.78
N SER A 65 14.26 12.71 -1.44
CA SER A 65 13.12 12.67 -2.36
C SER A 65 12.19 13.87 -2.24
N LEU A 66 12.39 14.70 -1.21
CA LEU A 66 11.56 15.88 -0.93
C LEU A 66 11.86 17.04 -1.90
N THR A 67 10.82 17.56 -2.54
CA THR A 67 10.86 18.83 -3.27
C THR A 67 10.03 19.87 -2.54
N LEU A 68 10.65 20.99 -2.17
CA LEU A 68 9.99 22.10 -1.49
C LEU A 68 9.67 23.21 -2.50
N ALA A 69 8.48 23.81 -2.40
CA ALA A 69 8.01 24.84 -3.33
C ALA A 69 8.72 26.20 -3.15
N SER A 70 9.35 26.43 -2.00
CA SER A 70 9.97 27.71 -1.61
C SER A 70 11.08 27.47 -0.58
N PRO A 71 12.01 28.41 -0.36
CA PRO A 71 12.94 28.36 0.76
C PRO A 71 12.25 28.21 2.12
N VAL A 72 12.95 27.53 3.04
CA VAL A 72 12.49 27.27 4.41
C VAL A 72 12.94 28.41 5.33
N GLU A 73 12.00 29.05 6.01
CA GLU A 73 12.27 30.09 7.01
C GLU A 73 12.43 29.49 8.41
N ARG A 74 11.60 28.50 8.76
CA ARG A 74 11.63 27.83 10.06
C ARG A 74 11.50 26.32 9.91
N LEU A 75 12.19 25.61 10.80
CA LEU A 75 12.03 24.17 11.03
C LEU A 75 11.45 23.95 12.41
N VAL A 76 10.37 23.19 12.49
CA VAL A 76 9.79 22.73 13.76
C VAL A 76 9.85 21.20 13.79
N LEU A 77 10.46 20.66 14.84
CA LEU A 77 10.51 19.23 15.10
C LEU A 77 9.59 18.91 16.27
N THR A 78 8.63 18.02 16.03
CA THR A 78 7.71 17.54 17.05
C THR A 78 7.92 16.05 17.23
N ALA A 79 8.21 15.63 18.45
CA ALA A 79 8.30 14.23 18.82
C ALA A 79 6.96 13.71 19.28
N GLU A 80 6.59 12.54 18.79
CA GLU A 80 5.59 11.70 19.44
C GLU A 80 6.32 10.71 20.35
N PRO A 81 6.17 10.86 21.68
CA PRO A 81 6.81 9.97 22.63
C PRO A 81 6.15 8.60 22.62
N ALA A 82 6.97 7.56 22.74
CA ALA A 82 6.53 6.19 22.96
C ALA A 82 7.37 5.54 24.06
N SER A 83 6.79 4.52 24.71
CA SER A 83 7.53 3.68 25.64
C SER A 83 8.59 2.87 24.90
N LEU A 84 9.72 2.60 25.56
CA LEU A 84 10.65 1.60 25.07
C LEU A 84 10.08 0.22 25.41
N ASP A 85 9.53 -0.46 24.42
CA ASP A 85 9.15 -1.85 24.58
C ASP A 85 10.43 -2.70 24.62
N GLY A 86 10.81 -3.14 25.81
CA GLY A 86 11.93 -4.05 26.00
C GLY A 86 11.58 -5.42 25.44
N THR A 87 11.99 -5.73 24.21
CA THR A 87 11.95 -7.12 23.74
C THR A 87 13.06 -7.92 24.38
N GLN A 88 12.69 -9.04 25.01
CA GLN A 88 13.66 -10.04 25.47
C GLN A 88 14.41 -10.61 24.27
N LEU A 89 15.73 -10.43 24.24
CA LEU A 89 16.60 -11.10 23.29
C LEU A 89 16.53 -12.61 23.57
N ALA A 90 16.10 -13.39 22.58
CA ALA A 90 16.06 -14.84 22.71
C ALA A 90 17.50 -15.37 22.82
N LEU A 91 17.84 -15.99 23.96
CA LEU A 91 19.17 -16.57 24.21
C LEU A 91 19.48 -17.75 23.28
N PHE A 92 18.43 -18.40 22.75
CA PHE A 92 18.50 -19.52 21.81
C PHE A 92 17.56 -19.25 20.63
N GLY A 93 18.10 -18.74 19.52
CA GLY A 93 17.35 -18.50 18.29
C GLY A 93 18.00 -19.23 17.12
N GLY A 94 17.43 -20.37 16.71
CA GLY A 94 17.72 -20.95 15.39
C GLY A 94 17.38 -19.96 14.27
N ARG A 95 17.90 -20.18 13.05
CA ARG A 95 17.85 -19.33 11.82
C ARG A 95 16.44 -18.81 11.44
N ARG A 96 15.81 -18.02 12.30
CA ARG A 96 14.54 -17.33 12.07
C ARG A 96 14.89 -15.96 11.50
N LYS A 97 14.12 -15.51 10.51
CA LYS A 97 14.27 -14.18 9.90
C LYS A 97 14.24 -13.13 11.01
N ASP A 98 15.22 -12.24 11.05
CA ASP A 98 15.31 -11.15 12.03
C ASP A 98 14.11 -10.19 11.84
N PRO A 99 13.14 -10.18 12.78
CA PRO A 99 11.97 -9.31 12.68
C PRO A 99 12.37 -7.83 12.75
N GLU A 100 13.46 -7.50 13.45
CA GLU A 100 13.94 -6.13 13.55
C GLU A 100 14.57 -5.66 12.25
N ALA A 101 15.33 -6.50 11.56
CA ALA A 101 15.85 -6.17 10.22
C ALA A 101 14.72 -5.89 9.24
N SER A 102 13.63 -6.68 9.30
CA SER A 102 12.45 -6.49 8.46
C SER A 102 11.75 -5.17 8.75
N ALA A 103 11.55 -4.84 10.03
CA ALA A 103 10.95 -3.56 10.44
C ALA A 103 11.83 -2.36 10.03
N ARG A 104 13.16 -2.45 10.16
CA ARG A 104 14.11 -1.42 9.68
C ARG A 104 14.01 -1.22 8.17
N ALA A 105 13.90 -2.30 7.40
CA ALA A 105 13.75 -2.21 5.95
C ALA A 105 12.46 -1.47 5.56
N ILE A 106 11.33 -1.74 6.23
CA ILE A 106 10.07 -1.03 5.99
C ILE A 106 10.19 0.46 6.33
N ALA A 107 10.75 0.79 7.49
CA ALA A 107 10.93 2.19 7.88
C ALA A 107 11.77 2.97 6.85
N ARG A 108 12.82 2.34 6.30
CA ARG A 108 13.63 2.94 5.22
C ARG A 108 12.83 3.15 3.93
N LEU A 109 12.03 2.17 3.52
CA LEU A 109 11.17 2.29 2.34
C LEU A 109 10.16 3.43 2.50
N ARG A 110 9.47 3.49 3.65
CA ARG A 110 8.53 4.58 3.98
C ARG A 110 9.22 5.93 3.99
N ALA A 111 10.39 6.04 4.61
CA ALA A 111 11.15 7.28 4.63
C ALA A 111 11.58 7.72 3.22
N ALA A 112 11.98 6.80 2.35
CA ALA A 112 12.42 7.13 1.00
C ALA A 112 11.26 7.49 0.05
N PHE A 113 10.17 6.71 0.08
CA PHE A 113 9.10 6.75 -0.93
C PHE A 113 7.76 7.29 -0.41
N GLY A 114 7.67 7.64 0.87
CA GLY A 114 6.44 8.10 1.53
C GLY A 114 5.71 6.98 2.28
N ASP A 115 4.84 7.35 3.22
CA ASP A 115 4.17 6.39 4.11
C ASP A 115 3.24 5.41 3.36
N GLU A 116 2.67 5.83 2.22
CA GLU A 116 1.80 5.02 1.36
C GLU A 116 2.58 4.06 0.43
N SER A 117 3.91 4.02 0.51
CA SER A 117 4.74 3.19 -0.39
C SER A 117 4.80 1.71 0.00
N VAL A 118 4.53 1.39 1.26
CA VAL A 118 4.53 0.02 1.77
C VAL A 118 3.12 -0.30 2.25
N THR A 119 2.37 -1.05 1.44
CA THR A 119 0.97 -1.36 1.71
C THR A 119 0.70 -2.85 1.70
N LYS A 120 -0.41 -3.25 2.33
CA LYS A 120 -1.00 -4.59 2.23
C LYS A 120 -2.42 -4.49 1.74
N ALA A 121 -2.87 -5.53 1.04
CA ALA A 121 -4.27 -5.63 0.65
C ALA A 121 -5.11 -6.07 1.86
N ARG A 122 -6.15 -5.31 2.17
CA ARG A 122 -7.20 -5.67 3.13
C ARG A 122 -8.50 -5.91 2.38
N LEU A 123 -9.18 -7.00 2.70
CA LEU A 123 -10.50 -7.28 2.14
C LEU A 123 -11.53 -6.26 2.65
N THR A 124 -12.42 -5.88 1.76
CA THR A 124 -13.52 -4.96 2.01
C THR A 124 -14.82 -5.56 1.50
N ASP A 125 -15.96 -5.13 2.05
CA ASP A 125 -17.29 -5.59 1.63
C ASP A 125 -17.75 -4.96 0.30
N GLY A 126 -16.80 -4.73 -0.61
CA GLY A 126 -17.10 -4.22 -1.94
C GLY A 126 -17.79 -5.26 -2.78
N TRP A 127 -18.94 -4.88 -3.30
CA TRP A 127 -19.80 -5.72 -4.13
C TRP A 127 -19.24 -5.94 -5.55
N LEU A 128 -18.47 -4.97 -6.07
CA LEU A 128 -17.72 -5.14 -7.32
C LEU A 128 -16.36 -5.78 -7.01
N PRO A 129 -15.85 -6.66 -7.89
CA PRO A 129 -14.58 -7.33 -7.66
C PRO A 129 -13.44 -6.36 -7.35
N GLU A 130 -13.28 -5.29 -8.15
CA GLU A 130 -12.24 -4.27 -7.97
C GLU A 130 -12.37 -3.47 -6.66
N ASN A 131 -13.54 -3.50 -6.02
CA ASN A 131 -13.81 -2.85 -4.74
C ASN A 131 -13.73 -3.83 -3.56
N GLY A 132 -13.47 -5.11 -3.80
CA GLY A 132 -13.39 -6.16 -2.79
C GLY A 132 -12.11 -6.11 -1.94
N TRP A 133 -11.19 -5.20 -2.25
CA TRP A 133 -10.02 -4.93 -1.43
C TRP A 133 -9.68 -3.44 -1.44
N ALA A 134 -8.93 -3.04 -0.41
CA ALA A 134 -8.27 -1.75 -0.32
C ALA A 134 -6.79 -1.96 0.02
N TRP A 135 -5.94 -1.04 -0.40
CA TRP A 135 -4.56 -0.97 0.08
C TRP A 135 -4.52 -0.18 1.37
N GLU A 136 -3.86 -0.72 2.40
CA GLU A 136 -3.62 0.01 3.64
C GLU A 136 -2.12 0.04 3.96
N PRO A 137 -1.59 1.16 4.47
CA PRO A 137 -0.21 1.26 4.89
C PRO A 137 0.18 0.22 5.93
N VAL A 138 1.44 -0.24 5.85
CA VAL A 138 2.01 -1.23 6.76
C VAL A 138 3.14 -0.61 7.55
N ALA A 139 2.94 -0.47 8.86
CA ALA A 139 4.00 -0.10 9.80
C ALA A 139 4.83 -1.32 10.24
N HIS A 140 4.19 -2.48 10.38
CA HIS A 140 4.81 -3.72 10.87
C HIS A 140 4.32 -4.95 10.10
N ILE A 141 5.23 -5.91 9.87
CA ILE A 141 4.88 -7.21 9.28
C ILE A 141 4.56 -8.17 10.40
N ASP A 142 3.32 -8.66 10.42
CA ASP A 142 2.90 -9.72 11.31
C ASP A 142 3.68 -11.00 11.05
N GLU A 143 3.91 -11.81 12.09
CA GLU A 143 4.52 -13.12 11.88
C GLU A 143 3.66 -13.97 10.93
N PRO A 144 4.26 -14.60 9.92
CA PRO A 144 3.53 -15.42 8.98
C PRO A 144 2.87 -16.59 9.73
N ARG A 145 1.54 -16.61 9.70
CA ARG A 145 0.78 -17.75 10.21
C ARG A 145 0.72 -18.82 9.12
N PRO A 146 1.06 -20.08 9.41
CA PRO A 146 0.91 -21.16 8.45
C PRO A 146 -0.54 -21.21 8.00
N ARG A 147 -0.76 -21.10 6.70
CA ARG A 147 -2.07 -21.31 6.07
C ARG A 147 -2.11 -22.75 5.57
N PRO A 148 -3.27 -23.43 5.63
CA PRO A 148 -3.42 -24.71 4.96
C PRO A 148 -3.02 -24.53 3.49
N GLU A 149 -2.25 -25.48 2.95
CA GLU A 149 -1.93 -25.45 1.53
C GLU A 149 -3.25 -25.43 0.74
N PRO A 150 -3.40 -24.51 -0.24
CA PRO A 150 -4.55 -24.56 -1.11
C PRO A 150 -4.57 -25.93 -1.79
N ALA A 151 -5.78 -26.49 -1.96
CA ALA A 151 -5.94 -27.72 -2.73
C ALA A 151 -5.25 -27.57 -4.09
N ARG A 152 -4.60 -28.63 -4.58
CA ARG A 152 -4.02 -28.61 -5.93
C ARG A 152 -5.13 -28.38 -6.95
N GLY A 153 -4.91 -27.45 -7.88
CA GLY A 153 -5.88 -27.13 -8.94
C GLY A 153 -6.90 -26.02 -8.59
N VAL A 154 -6.66 -25.22 -7.55
CA VAL A 154 -7.47 -24.01 -7.32
C VAL A 154 -7.16 -22.98 -8.40
N LEU A 155 -8.14 -22.74 -9.27
CA LEU A 155 -8.09 -21.67 -10.26
C LEU A 155 -8.18 -20.29 -9.58
N VAL A 156 -7.32 -19.37 -9.98
CA VAL A 156 -7.24 -18.00 -9.44
C VAL A 156 -7.65 -17.01 -10.51
N ARG A 157 -8.55 -16.08 -10.13
CA ARG A 157 -8.93 -14.96 -10.99
C ARG A 157 -7.91 -13.84 -10.86
N ARG A 158 -7.18 -13.55 -11.94
CA ARG A 158 -6.31 -12.37 -12.04
C ARG A 158 -7.12 -11.19 -12.54
N VAL A 159 -7.54 -10.35 -11.59
CA VAL A 159 -8.38 -9.18 -11.87
C VAL A 159 -7.52 -7.97 -12.24
N ARG A 160 -7.91 -7.27 -13.31
CA ARG A 160 -7.34 -6.00 -13.71
C ARG A 160 -8.00 -4.88 -12.90
N PRO A 161 -7.25 -3.98 -12.25
CA PRO A 161 -7.83 -2.82 -11.56
C PRO A 161 -8.69 -1.94 -12.48
N THR A 162 -8.27 -1.82 -13.74
CA THR A 162 -9.02 -1.12 -14.78
C THR A 162 -9.41 -2.13 -15.86
N PRO A 163 -10.72 -2.43 -16.01
CA PRO A 163 -11.19 -3.30 -17.09
C PRO A 163 -10.89 -2.70 -18.47
N GLU A 164 -10.49 -3.56 -19.41
CA GLU A 164 -10.17 -3.16 -20.78
C GLU A 164 -11.44 -3.23 -21.64
N PRO A 165 -11.84 -2.15 -22.36
CA PRO A 165 -13.01 -2.18 -23.22
C PRO A 165 -12.78 -3.12 -24.41
N LEU A 166 -13.78 -3.93 -24.72
CA LEU A 166 -13.75 -4.85 -25.87
C LEU A 166 -14.72 -4.40 -26.97
N PRO A 167 -14.35 -4.60 -28.24
CA PRO A 167 -15.27 -4.41 -29.34
C PRO A 167 -16.46 -5.38 -29.24
N ARG A 168 -17.62 -4.91 -29.72
CA ARG A 168 -18.84 -5.69 -29.82
C ARG A 168 -18.97 -6.23 -31.23
N GLY A 169 -19.16 -7.53 -31.37
CA GLY A 169 -19.41 -8.17 -32.65
C GLY A 169 -20.82 -7.95 -33.18
N ALA A 170 -21.04 -8.32 -34.44
CA ALA A 170 -22.35 -8.20 -35.10
C ALA A 170 -23.44 -9.04 -34.41
N ASP A 171 -23.05 -10.14 -33.76
CA ASP A 171 -23.89 -11.00 -32.92
C ASP A 171 -24.12 -10.43 -31.50
N GLY A 172 -23.57 -9.24 -31.22
CA GLY A 172 -23.65 -8.56 -29.95
C GLY A 172 -22.70 -9.09 -28.87
N ARG A 173 -21.86 -10.09 -29.17
CA ARG A 173 -20.90 -10.72 -28.24
C ARG A 173 -19.58 -9.95 -28.17
N PRO A 174 -18.75 -10.17 -27.12
CA PRO A 174 -17.43 -9.54 -27.06
C PRO A 174 -16.52 -10.15 -28.13
N GLN A 175 -15.75 -9.30 -28.81
CA GLN A 175 -14.72 -9.71 -29.75
C GLN A 175 -13.34 -9.65 -29.09
N THR A 176 -12.60 -10.76 -29.12
CA THR A 176 -11.22 -10.87 -28.66
C THR A 176 -10.31 -11.30 -29.81
N ARG A 177 -8.99 -11.17 -29.62
CA ARG A 177 -7.98 -11.75 -30.52
C ARG A 177 -6.92 -12.47 -29.68
N PRO A 178 -6.74 -13.80 -29.81
CA PRO A 178 -7.56 -14.77 -30.59
C PRO A 178 -9.05 -14.78 -30.22
N GLY A 179 -9.88 -15.43 -31.05
CA GLY A 179 -11.33 -15.45 -30.89
C GLY A 179 -11.81 -16.24 -29.67
N LEU A 180 -13.07 -16.06 -29.27
CA LEU A 180 -13.69 -16.88 -28.23
C LEU A 180 -14.32 -18.14 -28.85
N THR A 181 -14.01 -19.30 -28.29
CA THR A 181 -14.60 -20.59 -28.66
C THR A 181 -15.87 -20.89 -27.86
N ALA A 182 -15.93 -20.44 -26.60
CA ALA A 182 -17.10 -20.58 -25.74
C ALA A 182 -17.31 -19.34 -24.86
N LEU A 183 -18.55 -19.14 -24.42
CA LEU A 183 -18.93 -18.05 -23.51
C LEU A 183 -20.03 -18.54 -22.56
N THR A 184 -19.69 -18.63 -21.27
CA THR A 184 -20.57 -19.14 -20.20
C THR A 184 -21.04 -18.01 -19.29
N GLY A 185 -22.35 -17.87 -19.10
CA GLY A 185 -23.00 -16.80 -18.34
C GLY A 185 -24.40 -16.47 -18.91
N PRO A 186 -25.01 -15.33 -18.54
CA PRO A 186 -24.49 -14.29 -17.65
C PRO A 186 -24.62 -14.64 -16.17
N TYR A 187 -23.57 -14.32 -15.41
CA TYR A 187 -23.61 -14.21 -13.95
C TYR A 187 -23.84 -12.74 -13.60
N ARG A 188 -25.10 -12.41 -13.31
CA ARG A 188 -25.51 -11.02 -13.09
C ARG A 188 -25.08 -10.52 -11.72
N LEU A 189 -24.46 -9.34 -11.73
CA LEU A 189 -24.05 -8.62 -10.55
C LEU A 189 -24.70 -7.22 -10.60
N GLN A 190 -25.61 -6.99 -9.66
CA GLN A 190 -26.32 -5.72 -9.48
C GLN A 190 -26.06 -5.22 -8.06
N GLY A 191 -25.71 -3.94 -7.92
CA GLY A 191 -25.45 -3.34 -6.62
C GLY A 191 -25.08 -1.87 -6.73
N GLY A 192 -24.70 -1.29 -5.58
CA GLY A 192 -24.34 0.12 -5.50
C GLY A 192 -25.52 1.09 -5.60
N TRP A 193 -26.76 0.63 -5.36
CA TRP A 193 -27.99 1.45 -5.47
C TRP A 193 -27.98 2.72 -4.59
N TRP A 194 -27.08 2.83 -3.61
CA TRP A 194 -26.95 3.95 -2.67
C TRP A 194 -25.79 4.89 -3.01
N VAL A 195 -24.90 4.54 -3.96
CA VAL A 195 -23.78 5.40 -4.38
C VAL A 195 -23.75 5.56 -5.90
N ARG A 196 -23.61 4.44 -6.61
CA ARG A 196 -23.57 4.38 -8.06
C ARG A 196 -24.00 2.99 -8.47
N GLU A 197 -25.26 2.90 -8.88
CA GLU A 197 -25.80 1.64 -9.37
C GLU A 197 -24.95 1.14 -10.54
N ALA A 198 -24.48 -0.10 -10.46
CA ALA A 198 -23.93 -0.78 -11.62
C ALA A 198 -24.60 -2.14 -11.77
N ALA A 199 -24.88 -2.47 -13.03
CA ALA A 199 -25.47 -3.72 -13.46
C ALA A 199 -24.51 -4.31 -14.49
N ARG A 200 -23.76 -5.33 -14.07
CA ARG A 200 -22.79 -6.03 -14.91
C ARG A 200 -23.23 -7.47 -15.09
N ASP A 201 -23.23 -7.92 -16.33
CA ASP A 201 -23.45 -9.32 -16.67
C ASP A 201 -22.07 -9.95 -16.92
N TYR A 202 -21.58 -10.76 -15.98
CA TYR A 202 -20.27 -11.40 -16.08
C TYR A 202 -20.32 -12.72 -16.86
N TYR A 203 -19.24 -13.04 -17.55
CA TYR A 203 -19.09 -14.25 -18.34
C TYR A 203 -17.68 -14.84 -18.19
N PHE A 204 -17.58 -16.15 -18.34
CA PHE A 204 -16.30 -16.83 -18.60
C PHE A 204 -16.21 -17.13 -20.09
N GLY A 205 -15.19 -16.59 -20.76
CA GLY A 205 -14.92 -16.83 -22.18
C GLY A 205 -13.73 -17.77 -22.34
N GLU A 206 -13.91 -18.88 -23.04
CA GLU A 206 -12.78 -19.69 -23.50
C GLU A 206 -12.26 -19.08 -24.80
N ARG A 207 -10.96 -18.80 -24.86
CA ARG A 207 -10.28 -18.28 -26.04
C ARG A 207 -9.63 -19.43 -26.80
N GLU A 208 -9.44 -19.28 -28.12
CA GLU A 208 -8.85 -20.29 -29.02
C GLU A 208 -7.49 -20.83 -28.56
N ASP A 209 -6.71 -20.04 -27.83
CA ASP A 209 -5.41 -20.42 -27.26
C ASP A 209 -5.52 -21.15 -25.90
N GLY A 210 -6.75 -21.48 -25.46
CA GLY A 210 -7.04 -22.16 -24.19
C GLY A 210 -7.14 -21.22 -22.98
N ALA A 211 -6.99 -19.91 -23.15
CA ALA A 211 -7.09 -18.98 -22.03
C ALA A 211 -8.56 -18.81 -21.57
N LEU A 212 -8.76 -18.83 -20.26
CA LEU A 212 -10.05 -18.53 -19.64
C LEU A 212 -10.13 -17.05 -19.28
N LEU A 213 -10.94 -16.30 -20.02
CA LEU A 213 -11.17 -14.89 -19.80
C LEU A 213 -12.36 -14.64 -18.87
N TRP A 214 -12.23 -13.62 -18.02
CA TRP A 214 -13.32 -13.09 -17.22
C TRP A 214 -13.78 -11.76 -17.79
N LEU A 215 -14.98 -11.78 -18.37
CA LEU A 215 -15.55 -10.71 -19.19
C LEU A 215 -16.81 -10.18 -18.52
N PHE A 216 -17.20 -8.94 -18.83
CA PHE A 216 -18.56 -8.49 -18.51
C PHE A 216 -19.14 -7.54 -19.54
N PHE A 217 -20.46 -7.56 -19.63
CA PHE A 217 -21.24 -6.53 -20.31
C PHE A 217 -21.76 -5.52 -19.28
N ASP A 218 -21.34 -4.27 -19.40
CA ASP A 218 -21.88 -3.16 -18.63
C ASP A 218 -23.23 -2.75 -19.25
N ARG A 219 -24.32 -3.00 -18.54
CA ARG A 219 -25.66 -2.76 -19.08
C ARG A 219 -26.00 -1.27 -19.21
N ARG A 220 -25.37 -0.41 -18.40
CA ARG A 220 -25.61 1.03 -18.45
C ARG A 220 -24.85 1.69 -19.58
N ARG A 221 -23.62 1.21 -19.85
CA ARG A 221 -22.79 1.71 -20.94
C ARG A 221 -23.00 0.99 -22.26
N GLU A 222 -23.73 -0.12 -22.23
CA GLU A 222 -23.93 -1.07 -23.34
C GLU A 222 -22.62 -1.51 -24.01
N ARG A 223 -21.62 -1.79 -23.18
CA ARG A 223 -20.25 -2.09 -23.62
C ARG A 223 -19.68 -3.34 -22.96
N TRP A 224 -18.86 -4.05 -23.73
CA TRP A 224 -18.09 -5.19 -23.25
C TRP A 224 -16.77 -4.75 -22.65
N PHE A 225 -16.33 -5.49 -21.63
CA PHE A 225 -15.05 -5.30 -20.98
C PHE A 225 -14.40 -6.65 -20.65
N LEU A 226 -13.07 -6.70 -20.80
CA LEU A 226 -12.21 -7.71 -20.22
C LEU A 226 -11.82 -7.28 -18.81
N HIS A 227 -12.27 -8.04 -17.81
CA HIS A 227 -11.92 -7.77 -16.42
C HIS A 227 -10.63 -8.49 -16.00
N GLY A 228 -10.34 -9.65 -16.58
CA GLY A 228 -9.21 -10.46 -16.15
C GLY A 228 -9.18 -11.82 -16.82
N GLN A 229 -8.39 -12.71 -16.25
CA GLN A 229 -8.27 -14.11 -16.68
C GLN A 229 -8.29 -15.04 -15.47
N VAL A 230 -8.50 -16.33 -15.75
CA VAL A 230 -8.46 -17.41 -14.77
C VAL A 230 -7.25 -18.28 -15.07
N ASP A 231 -6.39 -18.47 -14.07
CA ASP A 231 -5.16 -19.28 -14.14
C ASP A 231 -5.17 -20.43 -13.14
#